data_AF-A0A954A2I2-F1
#
_entry.id   AF-A0A954A2I2-F1
#
_cell.length_a   1.000
_cell.length_b   1.000
_cell.length_c   1.000
_cell.angle_alpha   90.00
_cell.angle_beta   90.00
_cell.angle_gamma   90.00
#
_symmetry.space_group_name_H-M   'P 1'
#
loop_
_entity.id
_entity.type
_entity.pdbx_description
1 polymer ?
#
loop_
_entity_poly.entity_id
_entity_poly.type
_entity_poly.pdbx_seq_one_letter_code
_entity_poly.pdbx_strand_id
1 'polypeptide(L)'
;MSRFAAGDDAAFARLVERETPRLIDRVERRLPAALRARIGASDIVQHTAVELISLRKKFENRGVDAFRGFMNTLADFNLARAIERERAQKRNVDREVRPSSSTDSQSESPWPEVPAESTSPSLLAHRREVGS
;
A
#
# COMPACT_ATOMS: atom_id res chain seq x y z
N MET A 1 -21.90 26.49 -22.83
CA MET A 1 -22.24 25.91 -21.51
C MET A 1 -21.04 25.43 -20.67
N SER A 2 -19.77 25.69 -21.05
CA SER A 2 -18.58 25.09 -20.37
C SER A 2 -17.99 25.88 -19.18
N ARG A 3 -18.19 27.21 -19.10
CA ARG A 3 -17.57 28.04 -18.03
C ARG A 3 -18.10 27.78 -16.61
N PHE A 4 -19.38 27.42 -16.48
CA PHE A 4 -19.99 27.15 -15.17
C PHE A 4 -19.40 25.89 -14.50
N ALA A 5 -19.14 24.83 -15.27
CA ALA A 5 -18.51 23.61 -14.75
C ALA A 5 -17.05 23.84 -14.33
N ALA A 6 -16.28 24.58 -15.13
CA ALA A 6 -14.89 24.91 -14.78
C ALA A 6 -14.78 25.76 -13.49
N GLY A 7 -15.75 26.66 -13.26
CA GLY A 7 -15.81 27.45 -12.02
C GLY A 7 -16.14 26.61 -10.79
N ASP A 8 -16.99 25.60 -10.95
CA ASP A 8 -17.38 24.67 -9.88
C ASP A 8 -16.23 23.72 -9.50
N ASP A 9 -15.50 23.19 -10.48
CA ASP A 9 -14.32 22.35 -10.23
C ASP A 9 -13.20 23.12 -9.51
N ALA A 10 -12.95 24.37 -9.91
CA ALA A 10 -11.97 25.23 -9.23
C ALA A 10 -12.42 25.60 -7.80
N ALA A 11 -13.71 25.81 -7.58
CA ALA A 11 -14.26 26.04 -6.24
C ALA A 11 -14.12 24.80 -5.35
N PHE A 12 -14.33 23.61 -5.91
CA PHE A 12 -14.12 22.36 -5.21
C PHE A 12 -12.66 22.13 -4.85
N ALA A 13 -11.72 22.32 -5.79
CA ALA A 13 -10.28 22.17 -5.52
C ALA A 13 -9.82 23.09 -4.37
N ARG A 14 -10.22 24.36 -4.38
CA ARG A 14 -9.94 25.29 -3.27
C ARG A 14 -10.53 24.83 -1.94
N LEU A 15 -11.70 24.21 -1.97
CA LEU A 15 -12.33 23.65 -0.77
C LEU A 15 -11.53 22.47 -0.21
N VAL A 16 -11.00 21.59 -1.08
CA VAL A 16 -10.09 20.51 -0.68
C VAL A 16 -8.84 21.09 -0.02
N GLU A 17 -8.13 21.99 -0.71
CA GLU A 17 -6.90 22.61 -0.22
C GLU A 17 -7.08 23.28 1.14
N ARG A 18 -8.18 23.99 1.35
CA ARG A 18 -8.48 24.67 2.61
C ARG A 18 -8.65 23.70 3.78
N GLU A 19 -9.20 22.52 3.54
CA GLU A 19 -9.49 21.55 4.59
C GLU A 19 -8.37 20.50 4.76
N THR A 20 -7.41 20.43 3.83
CA THR A 20 -6.24 19.53 3.85
C THR A 20 -5.43 19.58 5.17
N PRO A 21 -5.03 20.76 5.71
CA PRO A 21 -4.24 20.80 6.95
C PRO A 21 -4.95 20.15 8.14
N ARG A 22 -6.25 20.39 8.28
CA ARG A 22 -7.07 19.77 9.34
C ARG A 22 -7.17 18.26 9.19
N LEU A 23 -7.17 17.77 7.95
CA LEU A 23 -7.21 16.35 7.65
C LEU A 23 -5.87 15.68 8.00
N ILE A 24 -4.75 16.36 7.79
CA ILE A 24 -3.41 15.89 8.21
C ILE A 24 -3.40 15.70 9.73
N ASP A 25 -3.77 16.72 10.50
CA ASP A 25 -3.79 16.63 11.96
C ASP A 25 -4.68 15.47 12.46
N ARG A 26 -5.81 15.23 11.78
CA ARG A 26 -6.71 14.11 12.08
C ARG A 26 -6.02 12.77 11.82
N VAL A 27 -5.38 12.61 10.66
CA VAL A 27 -4.68 11.38 10.29
C VAL A 27 -3.53 11.12 11.25
N GLU A 28 -2.75 12.13 11.62
CA GLU A 28 -1.64 12.00 12.58
C GLU A 28 -2.10 11.50 13.95
N ARG A 29 -3.21 12.05 14.46
CA ARG A 29 -3.80 11.60 15.74
C ARG A 29 -4.28 10.15 15.71
N ARG A 30 -4.70 9.66 14.54
CA ARG A 30 -5.21 8.29 14.36
C ARG A 30 -4.13 7.29 13.96
N LEU A 31 -3.00 7.76 13.47
CA LEU A 31 -1.89 6.92 13.06
C LEU A 31 -1.13 6.41 14.30
N PRO A 32 -1.07 5.09 14.55
CA PRO A 32 -0.35 4.53 15.69
C PRO A 32 1.12 4.94 15.68
N ALA A 33 1.68 5.29 16.84
CA ALA A 33 3.05 5.80 16.95
C ALA A 33 4.09 4.89 16.28
N ALA A 34 3.96 3.57 16.44
CA ALA A 34 4.86 2.57 15.83
C ALA A 34 4.84 2.52 14.29
N LEU A 35 3.83 3.14 13.65
CA LEU A 35 3.70 3.19 12.19
C LEU A 35 4.02 4.57 11.61
N ARG A 36 4.22 5.61 12.44
CA ARG A 36 4.50 6.98 11.99
C ARG A 36 5.82 7.13 11.22
N ALA A 37 6.78 6.26 11.47
CA ALA A 37 8.05 6.22 10.73
C ALA A 37 7.93 5.59 9.33
N ARG A 38 6.82 4.90 9.04
CA ARG A 38 6.60 4.16 7.79
C ARG A 38 5.44 4.71 6.95
N ILE A 39 4.44 5.29 7.61
CA ILE A 39 3.27 5.88 6.97
C ILE A 39 3.34 7.40 7.17
N GLY A 40 3.46 8.15 6.08
CA GLY A 40 3.35 9.60 6.10
C GLY A 40 1.88 10.04 6.18
N ALA A 41 1.50 10.82 7.18
CA ALA A 41 0.15 11.37 7.28
C ALA A 41 -0.20 12.28 6.08
N SER A 42 0.79 13.06 5.62
CA SER A 42 0.68 13.87 4.39
C SER A 42 0.37 12.98 3.17
N ASP A 43 1.02 11.82 3.03
CA ASP A 43 0.83 10.94 1.88
C ASP A 43 -0.60 10.38 1.82
N ILE A 44 -1.15 10.00 2.98
CA ILE A 44 -2.55 9.57 3.09
C ILE A 44 -3.49 10.68 2.65
N VAL A 45 -3.26 11.91 3.13
CA VAL A 45 -4.12 13.05 2.80
C VAL A 45 -4.01 13.46 1.33
N GLN A 46 -2.81 13.41 0.74
CA GLN A 46 -2.61 13.67 -0.68
C GLN A 46 -3.34 12.64 -1.54
N HIS A 47 -3.24 11.35 -1.20
CA HIS A 47 -4.00 10.30 -1.88
C HIS A 47 -5.50 10.57 -1.77
N THR A 48 -6.00 10.86 -0.56
CA THR A 48 -7.41 11.19 -0.34
C THR A 48 -7.84 12.39 -1.18
N ALA A 49 -7.02 13.44 -1.32
CA ALA A 49 -7.33 14.60 -2.15
C ALA A 49 -7.47 14.23 -3.64
N VAL A 50 -6.56 13.41 -4.18
CA VAL A 50 -6.62 12.92 -5.58
C VAL A 50 -7.87 12.08 -5.82
N GLU A 51 -8.19 11.17 -4.91
CA GLU A 51 -9.38 10.33 -5.00
C GLU A 51 -10.66 11.15 -4.91
N LEU A 52 -10.68 12.15 -4.03
CA LEU A 52 -11.81 13.06 -3.84
C LEU A 52 -12.10 13.89 -5.09
N ILE A 53 -11.07 14.41 -5.77
CA ILE A 53 -11.20 15.10 -7.05
C ILE A 53 -11.79 14.15 -8.11
N SER A 54 -11.34 12.90 -8.14
CA SER A 54 -11.86 11.88 -9.06
C SER A 54 -13.33 11.54 -8.80
N LEU A 55 -13.75 11.61 -7.53
CA LEU A 55 -15.13 11.37 -7.10
C LEU A 55 -16.02 12.62 -7.18
N ARG A 56 -15.49 13.79 -7.59
CA ARG A 56 -16.25 15.06 -7.69
C ARG A 56 -17.57 14.91 -8.42
N LYS A 57 -17.57 14.20 -9.55
CA LYS A 57 -18.77 13.98 -10.39
C LYS A 57 -19.87 13.18 -9.69
N LYS A 58 -19.53 12.42 -8.65
CA LYS A 58 -20.47 11.63 -7.83
C LYS A 58 -20.85 12.35 -6.54
N PHE A 59 -20.16 13.44 -6.20
CA PHE A 59 -20.40 14.19 -4.98
C PHE A 59 -21.52 15.22 -5.21
N GLU A 60 -22.64 15.01 -4.53
CA GLU A 60 -23.70 16.00 -4.41
C GLU A 60 -23.30 17.06 -3.37
N ASN A 61 -23.32 18.33 -3.75
CA ASN A 61 -22.98 19.41 -2.85
C ASN A 61 -24.11 19.63 -1.84
N ARG A 62 -24.00 18.98 -0.68
CA ARG A 62 -24.91 19.11 0.46
C ARG A 62 -24.38 20.06 1.55
N GLY A 63 -23.41 20.92 1.21
CA GLY A 63 -22.78 21.87 2.13
C GLY A 63 -21.43 21.41 2.69
N VAL A 64 -20.78 22.31 3.44
CA VAL A 64 -19.39 22.16 3.92
C VAL A 64 -19.25 21.01 4.92
N ASP A 65 -20.23 20.77 5.78
CA ASP A 65 -20.14 19.71 6.79
C ASP A 65 -20.28 18.31 6.17
N ALA A 66 -21.15 18.16 5.17
CA ALA A 66 -21.26 16.93 4.38
C ALA A 66 -19.95 16.64 3.63
N PHE A 67 -19.34 17.68 3.05
CA PHE A 67 -18.04 17.58 2.41
C PHE A 67 -16.95 17.13 3.40
N ARG A 68 -16.87 17.76 4.58
CA ARG A 68 -15.92 17.35 5.65
C ARG A 68 -16.15 15.91 6.09
N GLY A 69 -17.40 15.50 6.30
CA GLY A 69 -17.75 14.12 6.64
C GLY A 69 -17.29 13.13 5.58
N PHE A 70 -17.46 13.48 4.31
CA PHE A 70 -17.01 12.67 3.19
C PHE A 70 -15.47 12.56 3.13
N MET A 71 -14.75 13.67 3.22
CA MET A 71 -13.29 13.67 3.27
C MET A 71 -12.74 12.85 4.44
N ASN A 72 -13.34 13.01 5.62
CA ASN A 72 -12.96 12.27 6.82
C ASN A 72 -13.12 10.77 6.61
N THR A 73 -14.27 10.35 6.07
CA THR A 73 -14.54 8.93 5.74
C THR A 73 -13.49 8.38 4.78
N LEU A 74 -13.15 9.14 3.73
CA LEU A 74 -12.20 8.70 2.72
C LEU A 74 -10.77 8.62 3.28
N ALA A 75 -10.35 9.59 4.08
CA ALA A 75 -9.06 9.56 4.78
C ALA A 75 -8.97 8.39 5.75
N ASP A 76 -10.03 8.12 6.50
CA ASP A 76 -10.08 7.01 7.45
C ASP A 76 -9.98 5.65 6.73
N PHE A 77 -10.64 5.51 5.59
CA PHE A 77 -10.53 4.34 4.72
C PHE A 77 -9.10 4.15 4.18
N ASN A 78 -8.50 5.22 3.65
CA ASN A 78 -7.14 5.17 3.10
C ASN A 78 -6.09 4.89 4.17
N LEU A 79 -6.24 5.47 5.36
CA LEU A 79 -5.41 5.17 6.52
C LEU A 79 -5.51 3.70 6.93
N ALA A 80 -6.72 3.15 7.02
CA ALA A 80 -6.93 1.74 7.36
C ALA A 80 -6.26 0.80 6.35
N ARG A 81 -6.39 1.09 5.04
CA ARG A 81 -5.72 0.31 3.99
C ARG A 81 -4.20 0.41 4.08
N ALA A 82 -3.64 1.58 4.39
CA ALA A 82 -2.21 1.74 4.55
C ALA A 82 -1.68 0.94 5.75
N ILE A 83 -2.38 1.00 6.88
CA ILE A 83 -2.03 0.22 8.09
C ILE A 83 -2.08 -1.29 7.80
N GLU A 84 -3.11 -1.77 7.10
CA GLU A 84 -3.22 -3.20 6.78
C GLU A 84 -2.10 -3.66 5.83
N ARG A 85 -1.73 -2.83 4.85
CA ARG A 85 -0.60 -3.11 3.95
C ARG A 85 0.70 -3.24 4.72
N GLU A 86 0.99 -2.31 5.61
CA GLU A 86 2.20 -2.35 6.45
C GLU A 86 2.25 -3.60 7.33
N ARG A 87 1.12 -3.99 7.92
CA ARG A 87 1.02 -5.20 8.73
C ARG A 87 1.20 -6.46 7.89
N ALA A 88 0.59 -6.52 6.71
CA ALA A 88 0.72 -7.65 5.79
C ALA A 88 2.18 -7.83 5.33
N GLN A 89 2.87 -6.74 4.99
CA GLN A 89 4.29 -6.79 4.63
C GLN A 89 5.16 -7.34 5.76
N LYS A 90 4.95 -6.88 7.01
CA LYS A 90 5.67 -7.42 8.17
C LYS A 90 5.42 -8.91 8.39
N ARG A 91 4.16 -9.35 8.31
CA ARG A 91 3.81 -10.78 8.41
C ARG A 91 4.48 -11.63 7.34
N ASN A 92 4.70 -11.10 6.13
CA ASN A 92 5.40 -11.83 5.10
C ASN A 92 6.90 -11.96 5.41
N VAL A 93 7.55 -10.86 5.80
CA VAL A 93 8.96 -10.87 6.22
C VAL A 93 9.19 -11.86 7.37
N ASP A 94 8.32 -11.89 8.39
CA ASP A 94 8.44 -12.83 9.51
C ASP A 94 8.33 -14.31 9.07
N ARG A 95 7.54 -14.60 8.02
CA ARG A 95 7.39 -15.95 7.46
C ARG A 95 8.60 -16.37 6.61
N GLU A 96 9.20 -15.44 5.89
CA GLU A 96 10.44 -15.69 5.13
C GLU A 96 11.64 -15.89 6.06
N VAL A 97 11.67 -15.17 7.19
CA VAL A 97 12.75 -15.26 8.19
C VAL A 97 12.62 -16.48 9.10
N ARG A 98 11.40 -16.98 9.38
CA ARG A 98 11.25 -18.31 10.01
C ARG A 98 11.54 -19.38 8.96
N PRO A 99 12.69 -20.09 9.01
CA PRO A 99 12.83 -21.29 8.22
C PRO A 99 11.75 -22.25 8.70
N SER A 100 11.21 -23.07 7.81
CA SER A 100 10.44 -24.25 8.16
C SER A 100 11.32 -25.21 8.97
N SER A 101 11.51 -24.93 10.26
CA SER A 101 12.10 -25.84 11.22
C SER A 101 11.03 -26.86 11.61
N SER A 102 10.61 -27.66 10.64
CA SER A 102 9.92 -28.92 10.89
C SER A 102 10.99 -29.96 11.19
N THR A 103 11.24 -30.09 12.49
CA THR A 103 11.49 -31.33 13.22
C THR A 103 12.60 -32.25 12.70
N ASP A 104 13.75 -32.10 13.37
CA ASP A 104 14.68 -33.18 13.67
C ASP A 104 13.93 -34.33 14.38
N SER A 105 13.62 -35.38 13.62
CA SER A 105 13.23 -36.69 14.15
C SER A 105 14.21 -37.70 13.58
N GLN A 106 15.03 -38.19 14.49
CA GLN A 106 16.03 -39.24 14.33
C GLN A 106 15.52 -40.40 13.48
N SER A 107 16.28 -40.76 12.45
CA SER A 107 16.24 -42.06 11.81
C SER A 107 17.64 -42.38 11.35
N GLU A 108 18.40 -43.04 12.23
CA GLU A 108 19.61 -43.75 11.84
C GLU A 108 19.25 -44.75 10.74
N SER A 109 19.93 -44.67 9.60
CA SER A 109 20.05 -45.81 8.70
C SER A 109 21.34 -45.74 7.89
N PRO A 110 21.91 -46.91 7.57
CA PRO A 110 23.34 -47.15 7.50
C PRO A 110 23.74 -47.44 6.06
N TRP A 111 24.05 -46.41 5.28
CA TRP A 111 24.53 -46.62 3.91
C TRP A 111 25.77 -45.76 3.66
N PRO A 112 26.84 -46.34 3.08
CA PRO A 112 28.09 -45.64 2.89
C PRO A 112 27.95 -44.59 1.78
N GLU A 113 28.53 -43.44 2.08
CA GLU A 113 28.67 -42.24 1.27
C GLU A 113 29.45 -42.55 -0.02
N VAL A 114 28.85 -42.26 -1.18
CA VAL A 114 29.52 -42.32 -2.48
C VAL A 114 29.86 -40.89 -2.93
N PRO A 115 31.13 -40.55 -3.22
CA PRO A 115 31.50 -39.21 -3.62
C PRO A 115 31.21 -39.05 -5.12
N ALA A 116 30.25 -38.20 -5.46
CA ALA A 116 30.12 -37.69 -6.82
C ALA A 116 30.90 -36.38 -6.93
N GLU A 117 32.18 -36.49 -7.25
CA GLU A 117 32.90 -35.39 -7.89
C GLU A 117 32.20 -35.07 -9.22
N SER A 118 31.71 -33.84 -9.39
CA SER A 118 31.89 -33.02 -10.60
C SER A 118 30.87 -31.87 -10.69
N THR A 119 31.42 -30.66 -10.62
CA THR A 119 31.04 -29.50 -11.44
C THR A 119 29.95 -28.55 -10.91
N SER A 120 30.48 -27.56 -10.20
CA SER A 120 30.11 -26.14 -10.11
C SER A 120 29.19 -25.56 -11.22
N PRO A 121 28.40 -24.51 -10.90
CA PRO A 121 27.20 -24.09 -11.63
C PRO A 121 27.52 -23.11 -12.77
N SER A 122 27.01 -23.34 -13.99
CA SER A 122 26.81 -22.28 -15.02
C SER A 122 26.44 -22.79 -16.44
N LEU A 123 25.49 -23.72 -16.64
CA LEU A 123 25.18 -24.14 -18.02
C LEU A 123 23.83 -24.84 -18.19
N LEU A 124 22.71 -24.11 -18.16
CA LEU A 124 21.49 -24.48 -18.91
C LEU A 124 20.44 -23.35 -18.92
N ALA A 125 20.81 -22.21 -19.50
CA ALA A 125 19.85 -21.32 -20.12
C ALA A 125 19.84 -21.62 -21.63
N HIS A 126 18.84 -22.38 -22.08
CA HIS A 126 18.60 -22.61 -23.50
C HIS A 126 17.15 -22.25 -23.81
N ARG A 127 16.91 -21.00 -24.21
CA ARG A 127 15.70 -20.64 -24.97
C ARG A 127 16.12 -20.26 -26.38
N ARG A 128 15.65 -21.10 -27.30
CA ARG A 128 15.81 -21.06 -28.76
C ARG A 128 15.26 -19.76 -29.35
N GLU A 129 16.01 -19.17 -30.28
CA GLU A 129 15.45 -18.49 -31.46
C GLU A 129 16.19 -19.00 -32.70
N VAL A 130 15.46 -19.75 -33.52
CA VAL A 130 15.75 -20.12 -34.92
C VAL A 130 14.85 -19.15 -35.69
N GLY A 131 15.32 -18.23 -36.51
CA GLY A 131 16.12 -18.43 -37.71
C GLY A 131 15.21 -18.20 -38.92
N SER A 132 15.55 -17.21 -39.74
CA SER A 132 15.45 -17.14 -41.21
C SER A 132 15.42 -15.69 -41.70
#